data_AF-A0A6C0C733-F1
#
_entry.id   AF-A0A6C0C733-F1
#
_cell.length_a   1.000
_cell.length_b   1.000
_cell.length_c   1.000
_cell.angle_alpha   90.00
_cell.angle_beta   90.00
_cell.angle_gamma   90.00
#
_symmetry.space_group_name_H-M   'P 1'
#
loop_
_entity.id
_entity.type
_entity.pdbx_description
1 polymer ?
#
loop_
_entity_poly.entity_id
_entity_poly.type
_entity_poly.pdbx_seq_one_letter_code
_entity_poly.pdbx_strand_id
1 'polypeptide(L)'
;MNIEEKKIFIYKNINKIDHHNEIVDYIKTNDIKYTENSNGFFVNISLIDEHINNIYNILQYTIHNNIENDNMVIKKQEMIIDNNNNIIKNTLNNYNIELKNFNKKENKIIIESKKYKFDN
;
A
#
# COMPACT_ATOMS: atom_id res chain seq x y z
N MET A 1 2.93 -18.28 0.13
CA MET A 1 1.90 -18.72 1.10
C MET A 1 0.56 -18.86 0.39
N ASN A 2 -0.12 -19.98 0.62
CA ASN A 2 -1.51 -20.18 0.20
C ASN A 2 -2.48 -19.35 1.09
N ILE A 3 -3.77 -19.32 0.74
CA ILE A 3 -4.78 -18.52 1.47
C ILE A 3 -4.92 -18.96 2.93
N GLU A 4 -4.91 -20.26 3.21
CA GLU A 4 -5.04 -20.79 4.57
C GLU A 4 -3.85 -20.41 5.46
N GLU A 5 -2.63 -20.49 4.92
CA GLU A 5 -1.42 -20.03 5.58
C GLU A 5 -1.48 -18.54 5.91
N LYS A 6 -2.07 -17.72 5.02
CA LYS A 6 -2.26 -16.28 5.26
C LYS A 6 -3.32 -16.01 6.33
N LYS A 7 -4.44 -16.75 6.35
CA LYS A 7 -5.46 -16.66 7.42
C LYS A 7 -4.83 -16.96 8.78
N ILE A 8 -4.06 -18.04 8.88
CA ILE A 8 -3.35 -18.43 10.10
C ILE A 8 -2.35 -17.34 10.50
N PHE A 9 -1.63 -16.76 9.55
CA PHE A 9 -0.71 -15.66 9.81
C PHE A 9 -1.43 -14.44 10.39
N ILE A 10 -2.54 -14.01 9.78
CA ILE A 10 -3.31 -12.86 10.24
C ILE A 10 -3.80 -13.10 11.67
N TYR A 11 -4.46 -14.23 11.92
CA TYR A 11 -4.99 -14.58 13.24
C TYR A 11 -3.91 -14.54 14.35
N LYS A 12 -2.71 -15.05 14.05
CA LYS A 12 -1.61 -15.10 15.04
C LYS A 12 -0.92 -13.77 15.30
N ASN A 13 -1.02 -12.81 14.38
CA ASN A 13 -0.22 -11.59 14.44
C ASN A 13 -1.05 -10.31 14.53
N ILE A 14 -2.37 -10.36 14.33
CA ILE A 14 -3.23 -9.17 14.40
C ILE A 14 -3.12 -8.48 15.77
N ASN A 15 -3.11 -9.25 16.86
CA ASN A 15 -2.99 -8.69 18.22
C ASN A 15 -1.56 -8.19 18.57
N LYS A 16 -0.58 -8.32 17.66
CA LYS A 16 0.80 -7.86 17.89
C LYS A 16 1.06 -6.44 17.41
N ILE A 17 0.11 -5.86 16.67
CA ILE A 17 0.16 -4.47 16.25
C ILE A 17 -0.75 -3.66 17.15
N ASP A 18 -0.35 -2.45 17.53
CA ASP A 18 -1.20 -1.57 18.33
C ASP A 18 -2.22 -0.83 17.44
N HIS A 19 -1.82 -0.51 16.21
CA HIS A 19 -2.62 0.30 15.28
C HIS A 19 -3.29 -0.54 14.20
N HIS A 20 -4.61 -0.68 14.32
CA HIS A 20 -5.43 -1.48 13.41
C HIS A 20 -6.20 -0.66 12.36
N ASN A 21 -6.09 0.67 12.40
CA ASN A 21 -6.93 1.59 11.62
C ASN A 21 -6.90 1.29 10.12
N GLU A 22 -5.72 1.04 9.55
CA GLU A 22 -5.55 0.66 8.14
C GLU A 22 -6.37 -0.57 7.73
N ILE A 23 -6.39 -1.59 8.60
CA ILE A 23 -7.15 -2.82 8.36
C ILE A 23 -8.65 -2.53 8.51
N VAL A 24 -9.04 -1.74 9.51
CA VAL A 24 -10.44 -1.32 9.72
C VAL A 24 -10.95 -0.49 8.54
N ASP A 25 -10.17 0.49 8.08
CA ASP A 25 -10.49 1.37 6.95
C ASP A 25 -10.59 0.55 5.66
N TYR A 26 -9.67 -0.39 5.43
CA TYR A 26 -9.75 -1.29 4.30
C TYR A 26 -11.05 -2.11 4.33
N ILE A 27 -11.44 -2.65 5.48
CA ILE A 27 -12.67 -3.43 5.65
C ILE A 27 -13.91 -2.57 5.39
N LYS A 28 -13.95 -1.35 5.94
CA LYS A 28 -15.05 -0.40 5.74
C LYS A 28 -15.17 0.04 4.27
N THR A 29 -14.05 0.32 3.62
CA THR A 29 -14.03 0.83 2.23
C THR A 29 -14.41 -0.24 1.20
N ASN A 30 -14.19 -1.52 1.52
CA ASN A 30 -14.50 -2.64 0.63
C ASN A 30 -15.82 -3.34 0.99
N ASP A 31 -16.68 -2.73 1.82
CA ASP A 31 -17.98 -3.28 2.24
C ASP A 31 -17.92 -4.73 2.78
N ILE A 32 -16.80 -5.08 3.42
CA ILE A 32 -16.61 -6.38 4.03
C ILE A 32 -17.51 -6.46 5.26
N LYS A 33 -18.24 -7.57 5.45
CA LYS A 33 -19.10 -7.74 6.63
C LYS A 33 -18.29 -7.78 7.92
N TYR A 34 -18.59 -6.87 8.84
CA TYR A 34 -18.02 -6.80 10.18
C TYR A 34 -19.09 -6.48 11.22
N THR A 35 -18.76 -6.69 12.49
CA THR A 35 -19.53 -6.22 13.63
C THR A 35 -18.65 -5.33 14.49
N GLU A 36 -19.13 -4.14 14.83
CA GLU A 36 -18.41 -3.19 15.68
C GLU A 36 -19.26 -2.92 16.94
N ASN A 37 -18.63 -2.98 18.11
CA ASN A 37 -19.27 -2.64 19.39
C ASN A 37 -18.27 -1.92 20.30
N SER A 38 -18.70 -1.54 21.52
CA SER A 38 -17.85 -0.85 22.50
C SER A 38 -16.57 -1.61 22.89
N ASN A 39 -16.53 -2.92 22.64
CA ASN A 39 -15.45 -3.81 23.02
C ASN A 39 -14.52 -4.14 21.85
N GLY A 40 -14.84 -3.69 20.63
CA GLY A 40 -13.94 -3.83 19.49
C GLY A 40 -14.62 -4.14 18.16
N PHE A 41 -13.78 -4.62 17.25
CA PHE A 41 -14.09 -4.83 15.84
C PHE A 41 -13.93 -6.31 15.47
N PHE A 42 -15.00 -6.93 14.97
CA PHE A 42 -15.07 -8.36 14.73
C PHE A 42 -15.32 -8.66 13.25
N VAL A 43 -14.49 -9.54 12.69
CA VAL A 43 -14.54 -9.92 11.28
C VAL A 43 -14.37 -11.43 11.18
N ASN A 44 -15.24 -12.09 10.41
CA ASN A 44 -15.09 -13.51 10.14
C ASN A 44 -14.15 -13.73 8.96
N ILE A 45 -12.87 -13.98 9.26
CA ILE A 45 -11.82 -14.12 8.26
C ILE A 45 -12.02 -15.31 7.30
N SER A 46 -12.78 -16.33 7.72
CA SER A 46 -13.06 -17.50 6.89
C SER A 46 -14.03 -17.21 5.74
N LEU A 47 -14.69 -16.06 5.73
CA LEU A 47 -15.71 -15.69 4.75
C LEU A 47 -15.25 -14.62 3.74
N ILE A 48 -13.96 -14.24 3.75
CA ILE A 48 -13.44 -13.09 3.00
C ILE A 48 -12.22 -13.43 2.14
N ASP A 49 -12.22 -14.61 1.53
CA ASP A 49 -11.08 -15.19 0.79
C ASP A 49 -10.46 -14.23 -0.23
N GLU A 50 -11.27 -13.47 -0.96
CA GLU A 50 -10.81 -12.49 -1.95
C GLU A 50 -10.01 -11.32 -1.34
N HIS A 51 -10.22 -11.04 -0.05
CA HIS A 51 -9.59 -9.94 0.67
C HIS A 51 -8.41 -10.39 1.55
N ILE A 52 -8.24 -11.69 1.78
CA ILE A 52 -7.18 -12.24 2.65
C ILE A 52 -5.80 -11.77 2.22
N ASN A 53 -5.54 -11.71 0.92
CA ASN A 53 -4.24 -11.28 0.40
C ASN A 53 -3.93 -9.83 0.79
N ASN A 54 -4.92 -8.94 0.70
CA ASN A 54 -4.73 -7.52 0.99
C ASN A 54 -4.57 -7.29 2.48
N ILE A 55 -5.41 -7.91 3.30
CA ILE A 55 -5.30 -7.83 4.77
C ILE A 55 -3.95 -8.39 5.24
N TYR A 56 -3.52 -9.53 4.67
CA TYR A 56 -2.20 -10.10 4.93
C TYR A 56 -1.09 -9.10 4.62
N ASN A 57 -1.12 -8.48 3.43
CA ASN A 57 -0.08 -7.53 3.01
C ASN A 57 -0.03 -6.29 3.91
N ILE A 58 -1.19 -5.72 4.27
CA ILE A 58 -1.27 -4.59 5.21
C ILE A 58 -0.63 -4.97 6.54
N LEU A 59 -1.03 -6.09 7.13
CA LEU A 59 -0.49 -6.54 8.42
C LEU A 59 1.03 -6.82 8.36
N GLN A 60 1.48 -7.51 7.31
CA GLN A 60 2.91 -7.79 7.08
C GLN A 60 3.71 -6.50 7.05
N TYR A 61 3.21 -5.51 6.31
CA TYR A 61 3.83 -4.22 6.18
C TYR A 61 3.89 -3.46 7.52
N THR A 62 2.79 -3.43 8.27
CA THR A 62 2.70 -2.80 9.60
C THR A 62 3.72 -3.41 10.56
N ILE A 63 3.82 -4.74 10.61
CA ILE A 63 4.77 -5.46 11.48
C ILE A 63 6.22 -5.13 11.11
N HIS A 64 6.58 -5.15 9.82
CA HIS A 64 7.99 -5.00 9.41
C HIS A 64 8.50 -3.57 9.50
N ASN A 65 7.60 -2.58 9.38
CA ASN A 65 8.00 -1.17 9.34
C ASN A 65 7.79 -0.44 10.68
N ASN A 66 7.24 -1.12 11.70
CA ASN A 66 7.01 -0.56 13.04
C ASN A 66 6.44 0.87 13.01
N ILE A 67 5.45 1.09 12.14
CA ILE A 67 5.07 2.43 11.68
C ILE A 67 4.21 3.13 12.73
N GLU A 68 4.78 4.17 13.33
CA GLU A 68 4.00 5.31 13.85
C GLU A 68 3.45 6.11 12.65
N ASN A 69 2.14 6.35 12.71
CA ASN A 69 1.16 6.81 11.70
C ASN A 69 1.64 7.72 10.52
N ASP A 70 2.66 8.56 10.67
CA ASP A 70 2.94 9.64 9.71
C ASP A 70 3.69 9.21 8.43
N ASN A 71 4.39 8.07 8.44
CA ASN A 71 5.20 7.62 7.30
C ASN A 71 4.43 6.79 6.24
N MET A 72 3.13 6.53 6.47
CA MET A 72 2.38 5.55 5.68
C MET A 72 1.81 6.12 4.37
N VAL A 73 1.54 7.42 4.29
CA VAL A 73 1.00 8.07 3.08
C VAL A 73 1.99 8.03 1.90
N ILE A 74 3.29 8.15 2.19
CA ILE A 74 4.34 8.23 1.15
C ILE A 74 4.62 6.84 0.55
N LYS A 75 4.80 5.81 1.39
CA LYS A 75 5.12 4.46 0.91
C LYS A 75 3.94 3.71 0.27
N LYS A 76 2.69 4.05 0.62
CA LYS A 76 1.48 3.51 -0.03
C LYS A 76 1.39 3.92 -1.50
N GLN A 77 1.83 5.15 -1.83
CA GLN A 77 1.90 5.61 -3.22
C GLN A 77 2.97 4.85 -4.02
N GLU A 78 4.12 4.54 -3.40
CA GLU A 78 5.19 3.76 -4.03
C GLU A 78 4.76 2.31 -4.36
N MET A 79 3.99 1.65 -3.48
CA MET A 79 3.52 0.27 -3.72
C MET A 79 2.39 0.17 -4.76
N ILE A 80 1.54 1.20 -4.90
CA ILE A 80 0.53 1.26 -5.98
C ILE A 80 1.24 1.38 -7.34
N ILE A 81 2.35 2.13 -7.40
CA ILE A 81 3.16 2.27 -8.62
C ILE A 81 3.79 0.92 -8.99
N ASP A 82 4.35 0.17 -8.04
CA ASP A 82 5.01 -1.12 -8.32
C ASP A 82 4.05 -2.24 -8.75
N ASN A 83 2.83 -2.28 -8.21
CA ASN A 83 1.83 -3.25 -8.67
C ASN A 83 1.31 -2.94 -10.08
N ASN A 84 1.26 -1.66 -10.47
CA ASN A 84 0.92 -1.27 -11.84
C ASN A 84 2.06 -1.57 -12.84
N ASN A 85 3.32 -1.56 -12.40
CA ASN A 85 4.48 -1.85 -13.25
C ASN A 85 4.54 -3.30 -13.74
N ASN A 86 3.89 -4.26 -13.06
CA ASN A 86 3.78 -5.64 -13.54
C ASN A 86 2.70 -5.83 -14.61
N ILE A 87 1.74 -4.90 -14.75
CA ILE A 87 0.72 -4.90 -15.80
C ILE A 87 1.23 -4.15 -17.04
N ILE A 88 2.17 -3.21 -16.89
CA ILE A 88 2.72 -2.37 -17.98
C ILE A 88 4.01 -2.98 -18.57
N LYS A 89 4.09 -4.30 -18.75
CA LYS A 89 5.17 -4.90 -19.56
C LYS A 89 4.86 -4.96 -21.07
N ASN A 90 3.68 -4.50 -21.51
CA ASN A 90 3.28 -4.56 -22.92
C ASN A 90 2.85 -3.24 -23.59
N THR A 91 3.12 -2.07 -23.01
CA THR A 91 3.01 -0.81 -23.77
C THR A 91 4.16 0.13 -23.41
N LEU A 92 5.17 0.13 -24.28
CA LEU A 92 6.23 1.13 -24.29
C LEU A 92 5.64 2.43 -24.85
N ASN A 93 4.78 3.08 -24.07
CA ASN A 93 4.29 4.40 -24.39
C ASN A 93 5.42 5.39 -24.09
N ASN A 94 6.02 5.94 -25.15
CA ASN A 94 6.91 7.09 -25.05
C ASN A 94 6.10 8.29 -24.50
N TYR A 95 6.08 8.45 -23.19
CA TYR A 95 5.52 9.64 -22.56
C TYR A 95 6.49 10.81 -22.80
N ASN A 96 6.29 11.52 -23.92
CA ASN A 96 6.90 12.83 -24.14
C ASN A 96 6.18 13.86 -23.25
N ILE A 97 6.57 13.93 -21.98
CA ILE A 97 6.06 14.94 -21.05
C ILE A 97 6.79 16.25 -21.32
N GLU A 98 6.06 17.27 -21.78
CA GLU A 98 6.63 18.58 -22.07
C GLU A 98 6.83 19.42 -20.80
N LEU A 99 7.94 20.17 -20.75
CA LEU A 99 8.29 21.09 -19.64
C LEU A 99 7.20 22.16 -19.37
N LYS A 100 6.38 22.49 -20.38
CA LYS A 100 5.27 23.44 -20.23
C LYS A 100 4.19 22.98 -19.25
N ASN A 101 4.14 21.68 -18.96
CA ASN A 101 3.16 21.10 -18.04
C ASN A 101 3.55 21.29 -16.56
N PHE A 102 4.73 21.84 -16.27
CA PHE A 102 5.24 22.05 -14.92
C PHE A 102 5.33 23.52 -14.56
N ASN A 103 5.22 23.84 -13.28
CA ASN A 103 5.43 25.20 -12.80
C ASN A 103 6.92 25.58 -12.79
N LYS A 104 7.23 26.87 -12.59
CA LYS A 104 8.62 27.37 -12.64
C LYS A 104 9.55 26.69 -11.64
N LYS A 105 9.05 26.32 -10.44
CA LYS A 105 9.84 25.69 -9.39
C LYS A 105 10.20 24.25 -9.78
N GLU A 106 9.22 23.50 -10.27
CA GLU A 106 9.37 22.12 -10.76
C GLU A 106 10.30 22.07 -11.98
N ASN A 107 10.13 22.98 -12.93
CA ASN A 107 10.99 23.08 -14.10
C ASN A 107 12.47 23.27 -13.72
N LYS A 108 12.74 24.08 -12.70
CA LYS A 108 14.11 24.27 -12.20
C LYS A 108 14.68 22.97 -11.65
N ILE A 109 13.90 22.22 -10.86
CA ILE A 109 14.32 20.93 -10.28
C ILE A 109 14.61 19.90 -11.40
N ILE A 110 13.73 19.81 -12.40
CA ILE A 110 13.87 18.88 -13.53
C ILE A 110 15.11 19.22 -14.38
N ILE A 111 15.41 20.49 -14.57
CA ILE A 111 16.60 20.93 -15.32
C ILE A 111 17.87 20.61 -14.53
N GLU A 112 17.89 20.89 -13.23
CA GLU A 112 19.07 20.61 -12.39
C GLU A 112 19.35 19.12 -12.24
N SER A 113 18.31 18.28 -12.10
CA SER A 113 18.49 16.82 -12.00
C SER A 113 19.12 16.21 -13.25
N LYS A 114 18.83 16.75 -14.44
CA LYS A 114 19.43 16.31 -15.72
C LYS A 114 20.89 16.73 -15.89
N LYS A 115 21.37 17.74 -15.16
CA LYS A 115 22.78 18.14 -15.21
C LYS A 115 23.67 17.20 -14.42
N TYR A 116 23.10 16.45 -13.47
CA TYR A 116 23.84 15.52 -12.66
C TYR A 116 24.15 14.26 -13.48
N LYS A 117 25.43 14.07 -13.84
CA LYS A 117 25.93 12.78 -14.31
C LYS A 117 26.40 12.00 -13.08
N PHE A 118 25.92 10.78 -12.91
CA PHE A 118 26.59 9.84 -12.02
C PHE A 118 27.89 9.44 -12.72
N ASP A 119 29.02 9.91 -12.19
CA ASP A 119 30.31 9.37 -12.57
C ASP A 119 30.32 7.89 -12.10
N ASN A 120 30.44 6.97 -13.04
CA ASN A 120 30.54 5.53 -12.80
C ASN A 120 31.95 5.14 -12.37
#